data_AF-A0A5E4KK09-F1
#
_entry.id   AF-A0A5E4KK09-F1
#
_cell.length_a   1.000
_cell.length_b   1.000
_cell.length_c   1.000
_cell.angle_alpha   90.00
_cell.angle_beta   90.00
_cell.angle_gamma   90.00
#
_symmetry.space_group_name_H-M   'P 1'
#
loop_
_entity.id
_entity.type
_entity.pdbx_description
1 polymer ?
#
loop_
_entity_poly.entity_id
_entity_poly.type
_entity_poly.pdbx_seq_one_letter_code
_entity_poly.pdbx_strand_id
1 'polypeptide(L)' 'MAHKTITISEEAYEALADLKKEGESFTKLIKRITEPLRKRKLSEFAGMIKDEKFAKAALEVRHLKSTKLNKIKL' A
#
# COMPACT_ATOMS: atom_id res chain seq x y z
N MET A 1 9.08 23.99 -12.31
CA MET A 1 9.00 22.52 -12.15
C MET A 1 8.08 21.99 -13.24
N ALA A 2 8.25 20.76 -13.71
CA ALA A 2 7.26 20.19 -14.63
C ALA A 2 5.92 20.03 -13.89
N HIS A 3 4.84 20.52 -14.49
CA HIS A 3 3.49 20.36 -13.97
C HIS A 3 2.74 19.29 -14.77
N LYS A 4 1.92 18.51 -14.08
CA LYS A 4 1.01 17.54 -14.69
C LYS A 4 -0.40 17.91 -14.25
N THR A 5 -1.32 17.93 -15.20
CA THR A 5 -2.75 18.13 -14.95
C THR A 5 -3.42 16.77 -14.89
N ILE A 6 -4.30 16.57 -13.92
CA ILE A 6 -5.12 15.36 -13.79
C ILE A 6 -6.59 15.78 -13.76
N THR A 7 -7.45 14.99 -14.40
CA THR A 7 -8.90 15.14 -14.29
C THR A 7 -9.40 14.17 -13.24
N ILE A 8 -10.26 14.65 -12.33
CA ILE A 8 -10.87 13.86 -11.27
C ILE A 8 -12.38 14.12 -11.26
N SER A 9 -13.15 13.24 -10.63
CA SER A 9 -14.58 13.49 -10.41
C SER A 9 -14.78 14.65 -9.45
N GLU A 10 -15.96 15.28 -9.52
CA GLU A 10 -16.37 16.34 -8.58
C GLU A 10 -16.28 15.85 -7.13
N GLU A 11 -16.77 14.64 -6.87
CA GLU A 11 -16.73 14.00 -5.55
C GLU A 11 -15.30 13.88 -5.00
N ALA A 12 -14.33 13.55 -5.87
CA ALA A 12 -12.93 13.47 -5.46
C ALA A 12 -12.32 14.85 -5.21
N TYR A 13 -12.76 15.88 -5.95
CA TYR A 13 -12.34 17.25 -5.70
C TYR A 13 -12.84 17.75 -4.34
N GLU A 14 -14.14 17.57 -4.05
CA GLU A 14 -14.75 17.95 -2.77
C GLU A 14 -14.07 17.24 -1.60
N ALA A 15 -13.82 15.92 -1.72
CA ALA A 15 -13.10 15.17 -0.70
C ALA A 15 -11.68 15.73 -0.44
N LEU A 16 -10.99 16.22 -1.47
CA LEU A 16 -9.68 16.87 -1.31
C LEU A 16 -9.81 18.28 -0.71
N ALA A 17 -10.90 19.01 -1.02
CA ALA A 17 -11.18 20.35 -0.50
C ALA A 17 -11.48 20.30 1.00
N ASP A 18 -12.28 19.34 1.46
CA ASP A 18 -12.59 19.14 2.89
C ASP A 18 -11.36 18.82 3.73
N LEU A 19 -10.40 18.09 3.14
CA LEU A 19 -9.14 17.72 3.80
C LEU A 19 -8.07 18.83 3.80
N LYS A 20 -8.30 19.91 3.04
CA LYS A 20 -7.36 21.00 2.81
C LYS A 20 -7.34 21.96 4.00
N LYS A 21 -6.16 22.18 4.56
CA LYS A 21 -5.99 23.16 5.64
C LYS A 21 -6.04 24.59 5.09
N GLU A 22 -6.36 25.56 5.94
CA GLU A 22 -6.28 26.98 5.59
C GLU A 22 -4.88 27.34 5.09
N GLY A 23 -4.82 28.01 3.94
CA GLY A 23 -3.56 28.38 3.28
C GLY A 23 -2.76 27.23 2.66
N GLU A 24 -3.23 25.97 2.74
CA GLU A 24 -2.57 24.83 2.09
C GLU A 24 -2.93 24.80 0.59
N SER A 25 -1.99 24.38 -0.28
CA SER A 25 -2.27 24.13 -1.69
C SER A 25 -2.59 22.65 -1.93
N PHE A 26 -3.37 22.34 -2.97
CA PHE A 26 -3.67 20.94 -3.34
C PHE A 26 -2.40 20.10 -3.57
N THR A 27 -1.34 20.69 -4.14
CA THR A 27 -0.05 20.00 -4.28
C THR A 27 0.57 19.61 -2.94
N LYS A 28 0.47 20.47 -1.92
CA LYS A 28 0.96 20.15 -0.56
C LYS A 28 0.09 19.07 0.09
N LEU A 29 -1.23 19.18 -0.03
CA LEU A 29 -2.17 18.18 0.47
C LEU A 29 -1.90 16.80 -0.13
N ILE A 30 -1.81 16.70 -1.46
CA ILE A 30 -1.54 15.44 -2.16
C ILE A 30 -0.22 14.83 -1.67
N LYS A 31 0.84 15.64 -1.51
CA LYS A 31 2.10 15.14 -0.94
C LYS A 31 1.94 14.67 0.51
N ARG A 32 1.25 15.44 1.36
CA ARG A 32 1.00 15.11 2.77
C ARG A 32 0.28 13.78 2.95
N ILE A 33 -0.75 13.51 2.14
CA ILE A 33 -1.52 12.27 2.24
C ILE A 33 -0.82 11.07 1.58
N THR A 34 0.01 11.32 0.56
CA THR A 34 0.73 10.25 -0.17
C THR A 34 2.10 9.92 0.41
N GLU A 35 2.70 10.81 1.20
CA GLU A 35 4.02 10.57 1.80
C GLU A 35 4.05 9.31 2.69
N PRO A 36 3.05 9.06 3.57
CA PRO A 36 3.01 7.82 4.35
C PRO A 36 2.86 6.58 3.46
N LEU A 37 2.15 6.69 2.34
CA LEU A 37 1.92 5.58 1.39
C LEU A 37 3.20 5.22 0.63
N ARG A 38 4.10 6.19 0.40
CA ARG A 38 5.38 5.96 -0.29
C ARG A 38 6.40 5.21 0.55
N LYS A 39 6.35 5.33 1.88
CA LYS A 39 7.41 4.84 2.78
C LYS A 39 7.15 3.45 3.36
N ARG A 40 5.95 2.90 3.26
CA ARG A 40 5.66 1.59 3.85
C ARG A 40 6.03 0.46 2.90
N LYS A 41 7.21 -0.10 3.07
CA LYS A 41 7.54 -1.40 2.45
C LYS A 41 6.65 -2.46 3.11
N LEU A 42 6.08 -3.37 2.31
CA LEU A 42 5.35 -4.55 2.84
C LEU A 42 6.19 -5.35 3.85
N SER A 43 7.53 -5.26 3.75
CA SER A 43 8.46 -5.84 4.73
C SER A 43 8.30 -5.26 6.15
N GLU A 44 7.81 -4.04 6.31
CA GLU A 44 7.54 -3.45 7.63
C GLU A 44 6.33 -4.09 8.32
N PHE A 45 5.47 -4.78 7.56
CA PHE A 45 4.37 -5.57 8.08
C PHE A 45 4.76 -7.05 8.33
N ALA A 46 5.95 -7.48 7.92
CA ALA A 46 6.42 -8.84 8.14
C ALA A 46 6.66 -9.08 9.64
N GLY A 47 5.82 -9.91 10.25
CA GLY A 47 5.90 -10.28 11.68
C GLY A 47 4.99 -9.48 12.62
N MET A 48 4.24 -8.48 12.13
CA MET A 48 3.25 -7.76 12.97
C MET A 48 1.93 -8.53 13.13
N ILE A 49 1.61 -9.44 12.20
CA ILE A 49 0.44 -10.31 12.31
C ILE A 49 0.79 -11.49 13.21
N LYS A 50 0.63 -11.31 14.52
CA LYS A 50 0.68 -12.38 15.53
C LYS A 50 -0.66 -13.11 15.62
N ASP A 51 -1.13 -13.61 14.49
CA ASP A 51 -2.31 -14.48 14.44
C ASP A 51 -1.83 -15.91 14.17
N GLU A 52 -2.12 -16.84 15.08
CA GLU A 52 -1.75 -18.25 14.93
C GLU A 52 -2.31 -18.88 13.66
N LYS A 53 -3.50 -18.46 13.20
CA LYS A 53 -4.08 -18.93 11.94
C LYS A 53 -3.27 -18.44 10.76
N PHE A 54 -2.79 -17.19 10.80
CA PHE A 54 -1.91 -16.65 9.77
C PHE A 54 -0.56 -17.39 9.73
N ALA A 55 0.03 -17.66 10.89
CA ALA A 55 1.28 -18.42 10.99
C ALA A 55 1.14 -19.84 10.41
N LYS A 56 0.04 -20.54 10.73
CA LYS A 56 -0.27 -21.86 10.17
C LYS A 56 -0.47 -21.81 8.64
N ALA A 57 -1.28 -20.86 8.15
CA ALA A 57 -1.51 -20.68 6.73
C ALA A 57 -0.22 -20.34 5.95
N ALA A 58 0.66 -19.50 6.53
CA ALA A 58 1.94 -19.17 5.93
C ALA A 58 2.89 -20.39 5.87
N LEU A 59 2.89 -21.23 6.90
CA LEU A 59 3.64 -22.49 6.94
C LEU A 59 3.16 -23.47 5.87
N GLU A 60 1.84 -23.65 5.73
CA GLU A 60 1.25 -24.52 4.70
C GLU A 60 1.63 -24.08 3.29
N VAL A 61 1.52 -22.78 2.99
CA VAL A 61 1.90 -22.22 1.68
C VAL A 61 3.40 -22.42 1.40
N ARG A 62 4.26 -22.31 2.42
CA ARG A 62 5.72 -22.54 2.27
C ARG A 62 6.01 -24.01 1.95
N HIS A 63 5.35 -24.96 2.60
CA HIS A 63 5.52 -26.39 2.34
C HIS A 63 4.97 -26.82 0.96
N LEU A 64 3.88 -26.21 0.50
CA LEU A 64 3.35 -26.41 -0.85
C LEU A 64 4.32 -25.93 -1.95
N LYS A 65 5.04 -24.82 -1.73
CA LYS A 65 6.04 -24.35 -2.71
C LYS A 65 7.29 -25.23 -2.76
N SER A 66 7.73 -25.76 -1.62
CA SER A 66 8.88 -26.68 -1.56
C SER A 66 8.62 -28.00 -2.29
N THR A 67 7.40 -28.54 -2.17
CA THR A 67 7.01 -29.79 -2.83
C THR A 67 6.77 -29.60 -4.33
N LYS A 68 6.22 -28.44 -4.75
CA LYS A 68 6.12 -28.10 -6.19
C LYS A 68 7.49 -27.92 -6.86
N LEU A 69 8.46 -27.28 -6.21
CA LEU A 69 9.80 -27.10 -6.79
C LEU A 69 10.55 -28.42 -7.00
N ASN A 70 10.38 -29.40 -6.10
CA ASN A 70 11.00 -30.71 -6.25
C ASN A 70 10.33 -31.58 -7.32
N LYS A 71 9.04 -31.36 -7.61
CA LYS A 71 8.33 -32.05 -8.71
C LYS A 71 8.65 -31.51 -10.11
N ILE A 72 9.17 -30.30 -10.22
CA ILE A 72 9.51 -29.66 -11.51
C ILE A 72 10.97 -29.95 -11.91
N LYS A 73 11.79 -30.47 -10.99
CA LYS A 73 13.21 -30.83 -11.23
C LYS A 73 13.44 -32.33 -11.53
N LEU A 74 12.37 -33.10 -11.77
CA LEU A 74 12.44 -34.51 -12.19
C LEU A 74 11.95 -34.64 -13.63
#